data_AF-A0A317DZN4-F1
#
_entry.id   AF-A0A317DZN4-F1
#
_cell.length_a   1.000
_cell.length_b   1.000
_cell.length_c   1.000
_cell.angle_alpha   90.00
_cell.angle_beta   90.00
_cell.angle_gamma   90.00
#
_symmetry.space_group_name_H-M   'P 1'
#
loop_
_entity.id
_entity.type
_entity.pdbx_description
1 polymer ?
#
loop_
_entity_poly.entity_id
_entity_poly.type
_entity_poly.pdbx_seq_one_letter_code
_entity_poly.pdbx_strand_id
1 'polypeptide(L)'
;MEDICSRQDALARATDVEIVASQIKAKFGTLHFQLSEYLPGSQDIVTAGEHKSCVTCERCGAPGSVRMTEHWVSTRCDRCHAQDLIDDGAAASVLGGKADVMARRLASAKALLGEDECIALAGGAIVAWTLSRKRRRSR
;
A
#
# COMPACT_ATOMS: atom_id res chain seq x y z
N MET A 1 -9.52 4.04 19.36
CA MET A 1 -8.81 2.74 19.28
C MET A 1 -8.66 2.29 20.71
N GLU A 2 -9.34 1.23 21.16
CA GLU A 2 -9.13 0.72 22.51
C GLU A 2 -7.65 0.38 22.68
N ASP A 3 -7.05 0.96 23.70
CA ASP A 3 -5.63 0.99 23.96
C ASP A 3 -5.22 -0.23 24.78
N ILE A 4 -4.20 -0.97 24.32
CA ILE A 4 -3.70 -2.17 25.01
C ILE A 4 -3.32 -1.81 26.44
N CYS A 5 -2.63 -0.68 26.64
CA CYS A 5 -2.17 -0.25 27.96
C CYS A 5 -3.36 -0.03 28.91
N SER A 6 -4.39 0.70 28.48
CA SER A 6 -5.59 0.95 29.29
C SER A 6 -6.28 -0.34 29.74
N ARG A 7 -6.30 -1.38 28.90
CA ARG A 7 -6.87 -2.69 29.25
C ARG A 7 -5.97 -3.49 30.21
N GLN A 8 -4.65 -3.43 30.02
CA GLN A 8 -3.69 -4.04 30.95
C GLN A 8 -3.72 -3.35 32.31
N ASP A 9 -3.82 -2.01 32.34
CA ASP A 9 -3.90 -1.23 33.57
C ASP A 9 -5.13 -1.58 34.39
N ALA A 10 -6.27 -1.82 33.75
CA ALA A 10 -7.49 -2.27 34.43
C ALA A 10 -7.29 -3.64 35.09
N LEU A 11 -6.56 -4.54 34.43
CA LEU A 11 -6.25 -5.87 34.94
C LEU A 11 -5.26 -5.80 36.12
N ALA A 12 -4.19 -5.03 35.97
CA ALA A 12 -3.19 -4.78 37.00
C ALA A 12 -3.83 -4.24 38.29
N ARG A 13 -4.73 -3.26 38.17
CA ARG A 13 -5.46 -2.69 39.31
C ARG A 13 -6.40 -3.67 39.99
N ALA A 14 -6.95 -4.64 39.27
CA ALA A 14 -7.86 -5.63 39.82
C ALA A 14 -7.13 -6.72 40.64
N THR A 15 -5.85 -6.95 40.36
CA THR A 15 -5.06 -8.03 40.99
C THR A 15 -3.93 -7.52 41.89
N ASP A 16 -3.73 -6.20 41.98
CA ASP A 16 -2.61 -5.57 42.69
C ASP A 16 -1.23 -6.05 42.22
N VAL A 17 -1.12 -6.37 40.92
CA VAL A 17 0.14 -6.78 40.27
C VAL A 17 0.53 -5.72 39.26
N GLU A 18 1.77 -5.24 39.34
CA GLU A 18 2.31 -4.30 38.37
C GLU A 18 2.61 -5.01 37.04
N ILE A 19 2.01 -4.51 35.95
CA ILE A 19 2.28 -4.96 34.59
C ILE A 19 3.08 -3.87 33.88
N VAL A 20 4.29 -4.20 33.42
CA VAL A 20 5.13 -3.26 32.67
C VAL A 20 5.28 -3.75 31.23
N ALA A 21 5.06 -2.87 30.26
CA ALA A 21 5.39 -3.15 28.86
C ALA A 21 6.91 -3.10 28.68
N SER A 22 7.54 -4.26 28.49
CA SER A 22 8.99 -4.37 28.36
C SER A 22 9.47 -3.99 26.97
N GLN A 23 8.70 -4.35 25.93
CA GLN A 23 8.99 -3.99 24.54
C GLN A 23 7.71 -3.77 23.75
N ILE A 24 7.72 -2.72 22.93
CA ILE A 24 6.67 -2.41 21.96
C ILE A 24 7.35 -2.21 20.61
N LYS A 25 7.07 -3.09 19.65
CA LYS A 25 7.74 -3.10 18.34
C LYS A 25 6.72 -3.35 17.24
N ALA A 26 6.95 -2.82 16.04
CA ALA A 26 6.27 -3.30 14.84
C ALA A 26 7.17 -4.32 14.15
N LYS A 27 6.64 -5.51 13.86
CA LYS A 27 7.32 -6.58 13.12
C LYS A 27 6.35 -7.20 12.12
N PHE A 28 6.79 -7.36 10.88
CA PHE A 28 6.03 -8.04 9.82
C PHE A 28 4.59 -7.50 9.63
N GLY A 29 4.43 -6.18 9.68
CA GLY A 29 3.11 -5.53 9.55
C GLY A 29 2.17 -5.72 10.75
N THR A 30 2.68 -6.22 11.87
CA THR A 30 1.90 -6.41 13.10
C THR A 30 2.61 -5.72 14.27
N LEU A 31 1.83 -5.17 15.20
CA LEU A 31 2.31 -4.76 16.51
C LEU A 31 2.76 -6.01 17.27
N HIS A 32 3.85 -5.88 18.01
CA HIS A 32 4.34 -6.89 18.93
C HIS A 32 4.46 -6.25 20.31
N PHE A 33 3.73 -6.79 21.28
CA PHE A 33 3.60 -6.21 22.61
C PHE A 33 4.04 -7.21 23.67
N GLN A 34 5.19 -6.96 24.29
CA GLN A 34 5.77 -7.83 25.30
C GLN A 34 5.59 -7.24 26.70
N LEU A 35 5.06 -8.03 27.62
CA LEU A 35 4.88 -7.68 29.03
C LEU A 35 6.00 -8.26 29.89
N SER A 36 6.24 -7.64 31.05
CA SER A 36 7.08 -8.20 32.12
C SER A 36 6.39 -9.40 32.79
N GLU A 37 5.08 -9.29 33.00
CA GLU A 37 4.24 -10.27 33.68
C GLU A 37 2.94 -10.47 32.90
N TYR A 38 2.42 -11.70 32.91
CA TYR A 38 1.16 -12.05 32.24
C TYR A 38 0.14 -12.50 33.27
N LEU A 39 -0.89 -11.68 33.46
CA LEU A 39 -2.06 -12.05 34.25
C LEU A 39 -3.07 -12.83 33.39
N PRO A 40 -4.02 -13.57 34.00
CA PRO A 40 -5.13 -14.16 33.28
C PRO A 40 -5.88 -13.09 32.46
N GLY A 41 -5.93 -13.26 31.14
CA GLY A 41 -6.53 -12.29 30.20
C GLY A 41 -5.55 -11.28 29.58
N SER A 42 -4.33 -11.12 30.12
CA SER A 42 -3.31 -10.24 29.51
C SER A 42 -2.97 -10.67 28.08
N GLN A 43 -2.83 -11.98 27.86
CA GLN A 43 -2.51 -12.52 26.53
C GLN A 43 -3.64 -12.27 25.53
N ASP A 44 -4.90 -12.31 25.94
CA ASP A 44 -6.04 -12.07 25.06
C ASP A 44 -6.12 -10.60 24.66
N ILE A 45 -5.82 -9.69 25.59
CA ILE A 45 -5.72 -8.25 25.32
C ILE A 45 -4.61 -7.98 24.30
N VAL A 46 -3.42 -8.56 24.51
CA VAL A 46 -2.29 -8.45 23.58
C VAL A 46 -2.69 -8.98 22.21
N THR A 47 -3.17 -10.22 22.15
CA THR A 47 -3.55 -10.90 20.89
C THR A 47 -4.60 -10.10 20.11
N ALA A 48 -5.60 -9.55 20.80
CA ALA A 48 -6.62 -8.70 20.16
C ALA A 48 -6.02 -7.41 19.58
N GLY A 49 -5.07 -6.80 20.29
CA GLY A 49 -4.36 -5.61 19.82
C GLY A 49 -3.44 -5.90 18.63
N GLU A 50 -2.67 -6.99 18.69
CA GLU A 50 -1.82 -7.45 17.60
C GLU A 50 -2.66 -7.76 16.35
N HIS A 51 -3.74 -8.53 16.49
CA HIS A 51 -4.66 -8.79 15.38
C HIS A 51 -5.28 -7.51 14.81
N LYS A 52 -5.68 -6.56 15.66
CA LYS A 52 -6.21 -5.29 15.18
C LYS A 52 -5.18 -4.49 14.38
N SER A 53 -3.91 -4.57 14.73
CA SER A 53 -2.85 -3.87 14.03
C SER A 53 -2.62 -4.40 12.60
N CYS A 54 -2.78 -5.70 12.35
CA CYS A 54 -2.56 -6.28 11.02
C CYS A 54 -3.67 -5.93 9.99
N VAL A 55 -4.79 -5.39 10.48
CA VAL A 55 -5.92 -4.92 9.64
C VAL A 55 -6.11 -3.40 9.70
N THR A 56 -5.22 -2.67 10.38
CA THR A 56 -5.29 -1.21 10.53
C THR A 56 -4.09 -0.56 9.85
N CYS A 57 -4.34 0.33 8.90
CA CYS A 57 -3.29 1.08 8.22
C CYS A 57 -2.48 1.90 9.23
N GLU A 58 -1.19 1.63 9.37
CA GLU A 58 -0.35 2.26 10.40
C GLU A 58 -0.15 3.77 10.13
N ARG A 59 -0.34 4.23 8.88
CA ARG A 59 -0.17 5.64 8.50
C ARG A 59 -1.39 6.50 8.79
N CYS A 60 -2.60 5.96 8.67
CA CYS A 60 -3.83 6.75 8.75
C CYS A 60 -4.98 6.15 9.58
N GLY A 61 -4.83 4.94 10.10
CA GLY A 61 -5.83 4.28 10.95
C GLY A 61 -7.04 3.70 10.20
N ALA A 62 -7.15 3.89 8.88
CA ALA A 62 -8.19 3.26 8.07
C ALA A 62 -7.98 1.73 7.97
N PRO A 63 -9.01 0.94 7.60
CA PRO A 63 -8.82 -0.48 7.29
C PRO A 63 -7.71 -0.66 6.26
N GLY A 64 -6.80 -1.59 6.55
CA GLY A 64 -5.64 -1.89 5.74
C GLY A 64 -5.40 -3.39 5.66
N SER A 65 -4.40 -3.76 4.88
CA SER A 65 -3.91 -5.12 4.83
C SER A 65 -2.39 -5.11 4.88
N VAL A 66 -1.81 -6.23 5.29
CA VAL A 66 -0.35 -6.41 5.25
C VAL A 66 0.12 -6.28 3.79
N ARG A 67 1.13 -5.43 3.58
CA ARG A 67 1.80 -5.18 2.30
C ARG A 67 3.28 -5.41 2.47
N MET A 68 3.92 -5.79 1.36
CA MET A 68 5.36 -5.93 1.27
C MET A 68 5.85 -5.00 0.16
N THR A 69 6.67 -4.03 0.53
CA THR A 69 7.37 -3.13 -0.40
C THR A 69 8.85 -3.41 -0.29
N GLU A 70 9.42 -4.01 -1.34
CA GLU A 70 10.83 -4.45 -1.43
C GLU A 70 11.30 -5.29 -0.23
N HIS A 71 11.76 -4.62 0.83
CA HIS A 71 12.33 -5.20 2.04
C HIS A 71 11.56 -4.87 3.32
N TRP A 72 10.46 -4.12 3.23
CA TRP A 72 9.66 -3.71 4.37
C TRP A 72 8.26 -4.33 4.34
N VAL A 73 7.81 -4.84 5.48
CA VAL A 73 6.45 -5.37 5.65
C VAL A 73 5.69 -4.47 6.59
N SER A 74 4.57 -3.91 6.12
CA SER A 74 3.74 -2.97 6.88
C SER A 74 2.27 -3.14 6.57
N THR A 75 1.39 -2.77 7.50
CA THR A 75 -0.05 -2.74 7.23
C THR A 75 -0.44 -1.37 6.66
N ARG A 76 -1.00 -1.38 5.43
CA ARG A 76 -1.36 -0.17 4.68
C ARG A 76 -2.72 -0.33 4.00
N CYS A 77 -3.46 0.76 3.90
CA CYS A 77 -4.60 0.87 2.99
C CYS A 77 -4.10 1.16 1.56
N ASP A 78 -4.93 0.91 0.55
CA ASP A 78 -4.54 1.06 -0.86
C ASP A 78 -3.99 2.46 -1.18
N ARG A 79 -4.60 3.50 -0.60
CA ARG A 79 -4.16 4.90 -0.78
C ARG A 79 -2.75 5.13 -0.24
N CYS A 80 -2.48 4.70 0.99
CA CYS A 80 -1.17 4.89 1.61
C CYS A 80 -0.11 4.02 0.95
N HIS A 81 -0.45 2.79 0.59
CA HIS A 81 0.47 1.91 -0.15
C HIS A 81 0.84 2.50 -1.52
N ALA A 82 -0.12 3.06 -2.26
CA ALA A 82 0.17 3.74 -3.53
C ALA A 82 1.10 4.93 -3.34
N GLN A 83 0.95 5.68 -2.23
CA GLN A 83 1.86 6.76 -1.89
C GLN A 83 3.26 6.25 -1.56
N ASP A 84 3.37 5.18 -0.76
CA ASP A 84 4.66 4.56 -0.43
C ASP A 84 5.40 4.14 -1.72
N LEU A 85 4.71 3.55 -2.71
CA LEU A 85 5.29 3.21 -4.01
C LEU A 85 5.75 4.42 -4.86
N ILE A 86 5.12 5.57 -4.69
CA ILE A 86 5.53 6.82 -5.35
C ILE A 86 6.77 7.38 -4.65
N ASP A 87 6.75 7.40 -3.32
CA ASP A 87 7.82 7.92 -2.46
C ASP A 87 9.10 7.08 -2.63
N ASP A 88 8.97 5.75 -2.75
CA ASP A 88 10.07 4.80 -2.96
C ASP A 88 10.60 4.80 -4.40
N GLY A 89 10.01 5.59 -5.31
CA GLY A 89 10.39 5.63 -6.73
C GLY A 89 10.02 4.36 -7.53
N ALA A 90 9.34 3.39 -6.91
CA ALA A 90 8.87 2.16 -7.55
C ALA A 90 7.82 2.44 -8.64
N ALA A 91 7.09 3.56 -8.58
CA ALA A 91 6.20 3.98 -9.65
C ALA A 91 6.93 4.16 -11.01
N ALA A 92 8.21 4.56 -10.98
CA ALA A 92 9.03 4.73 -12.18
C ALA A 92 9.41 3.40 -12.84
N SER A 93 9.55 2.29 -12.11
CA SER A 93 9.85 0.97 -12.70
C SER A 93 8.61 0.36 -13.37
N VAL A 94 7.43 0.56 -12.79
CA VAL A 94 6.14 0.07 -13.32
C VAL A 94 5.69 0.84 -14.56
N LEU A 95 5.86 2.17 -14.58
CA LEU A 95 5.56 3.00 -15.74
C LEU A 95 6.71 3.02 -16.76
N GLY A 96 7.95 2.89 -16.29
CA GLY A 96 9.16 2.80 -17.10
C GLY A 96 9.06 1.63 -18.07
N GLY A 97 8.66 0.43 -17.63
CA GLY A 97 8.53 -0.72 -18.53
C GLY A 97 7.53 -0.52 -19.68
N LYS A 98 6.42 0.19 -19.47
CA LYS A 98 5.44 0.46 -20.54
C LYS A 98 5.87 1.60 -21.45
N ALA A 99 6.47 2.65 -20.90
CA ALA A 99 7.02 3.76 -21.66
C ALA A 99 8.22 3.33 -22.50
N ASP A 100 9.12 2.50 -21.96
CA ASP A 100 10.30 1.96 -22.65
C ASP A 100 9.90 0.93 -23.71
N VAL A 101 8.92 0.05 -23.46
CA VAL A 101 8.36 -0.85 -24.48
C VAL A 101 7.65 -0.08 -25.59
N MET A 102 6.88 0.97 -25.27
CA MET A 102 6.27 1.84 -26.28
C MET A 102 7.31 2.64 -27.06
N ALA A 103 8.33 3.18 -26.40
CA ALA A 103 9.43 3.90 -27.03
C ALA A 103 10.27 2.98 -27.94
N ARG A 104 10.55 1.74 -27.52
CA ARG A 104 11.21 0.71 -28.35
C ARG A 104 10.36 0.32 -29.55
N ARG A 105 9.04 0.14 -29.37
CA ARG A 105 8.12 -0.14 -30.49
C ARG A 105 8.04 1.04 -31.46
N LEU A 106 8.03 2.28 -30.96
CA LEU A 106 8.08 3.49 -31.80
C LEU A 106 9.42 3.61 -32.53
N ALA A 107 10.54 3.34 -31.86
CA ALA A 107 11.88 3.37 -32.44
C ALA A 107 12.06 2.27 -33.50
N SER A 108 11.55 1.06 -33.26
CA SER A 108 11.55 -0.02 -34.26
C SER A 108 10.61 0.28 -35.44
N ALA A 109 9.48 0.94 -35.22
CA ALA A 109 8.60 1.38 -36.31
C ALA A 109 9.24 2.51 -37.15
N LYS A 110 9.96 3.43 -36.51
CA LYS A 110 10.70 4.53 -37.15
C LYS A 110 11.93 4.05 -37.95
N ALA A 111 12.44 2.86 -37.65
CA ALA A 111 13.53 2.24 -38.41
C ALA A 111 13.06 1.52 -39.69
N LEU A 112 11.76 1.20 -39.80
CA LEU A 112 11.18 0.49 -40.94
C LEU A 112 10.40 1.40 -41.90
N LEU A 113 9.97 2.57 -41.43
CA LEU A 113 9.20 3.54 -42.19
C LEU A 113 9.87 4.90 -42.03
N GLY A 114 10.17 5.56 -43.16
CA GLY A 114 10.74 6.92 -43.16
C GLY A 114 9.89 7.90 -42.34
N GLU A 115 10.52 8.97 -41.84
CA GLU A 115 9.97 9.85 -40.80
C GLU A 115 8.56 10.41 -41.11
N ASP A 116 8.21 10.51 -42.39
CA ASP A 116 6.94 11.03 -42.88
C ASP A 116 5.73 10.08 -42.69
N GLU A 117 5.94 8.75 -42.62
CA GLU A 117 4.84 7.77 -42.45
C GLU A 117 4.43 7.55 -40.98
N CYS A 118 5.33 7.75 -40.02
CA CYS A 118 5.02 7.64 -38.59
C CYS A 118 4.05 8.75 -38.11
N ILE A 119 4.14 9.95 -38.69
CA ILE A 119 3.24 11.07 -38.36
C ILE A 119 1.81 10.78 -38.86
N ALA A 120 1.67 10.13 -40.02
CA ALA A 120 0.37 9.76 -40.58
C ALA A 120 -0.36 8.68 -39.76
N LEU A 121 0.36 7.70 -39.21
CA LEU A 121 -0.22 6.66 -38.33
C LEU A 121 -0.59 7.20 -36.94
N ALA A 122 0.25 8.07 -36.36
CA ALA A 122 -0.04 8.72 -35.08
C ALA A 122 -1.20 9.74 -35.19
N GLY A 123 -1.24 10.50 -36.29
CA GLY A 123 -2.35 11.41 -36.60
C GLY A 123 -3.65 10.68 -36.92
N GLY A 124 -3.59 9.59 -37.70
CA GLY A 124 -4.75 8.79 -38.08
C GLY A 124 -5.44 8.11 -36.89
N ALA A 125 -4.68 7.61 -35.91
CA ALA A 125 -5.22 6.98 -34.70
C ALA A 125 -5.91 8.00 -33.75
N ILE A 126 -5.35 9.21 -33.61
CA ILE A 126 -5.94 10.29 -32.80
C ILE A 126 -7.24 10.79 -33.44
N VAL A 127 -7.26 10.95 -34.77
CA VAL A 127 -8.44 11.37 -35.54
C VAL A 127 -9.53 10.29 -35.51
N ALA A 128 -9.19 9.01 -35.66
CA ALA A 128 -10.16 7.91 -35.56
C ALA A 128 -10.80 7.78 -34.16
N TRP A 129 -10.02 7.99 -33.09
CA TRP A 129 -10.53 7.94 -31.72
C TRP A 129 -11.42 9.15 -31.37
N THR A 130 -11.04 10.35 -31.81
CA THR A 130 -11.85 11.57 -31.60
C THR A 130 -13.15 11.55 -32.41
N LEU A 131 -13.16 11.01 -33.64
CA LEU A 131 -14.38 10.80 -34.44
C LEU A 131 -15.31 9.72 -33.85
N SER A 132 -14.75 8.63 -33.32
CA SER A 132 -15.52 7.56 -32.66
C SER A 132 -16.21 8.04 -31.37
N ARG A 133 -15.56 8.92 -30.59
CA ARG A 133 -16.17 9.53 -29.39
C ARG A 133 -17.26 10.55 -29.70
N LYS A 134 -17.17 11.28 -30.81
CA LYS A 134 -18.21 12.25 -31.23
C LYS A 134 -19.50 11.55 -31.69
N ARG A 135 -19.41 10.35 -32.30
CA ARG A 135 -20.58 9.57 -32.76
C ARG A 135 -21.40 8.90 -31.64
N ARG A 136 -20.89 8.76 -30.41
CA ARG A 136 -21.65 8.17 -29.29
C ARG A 136 -22.44 9.16 -28.42
N ARG A 137 -22.43 10.46 -28.75
CA ARG A 137 -23.10 11.50 -27.94
C ARG A 137 -24.20 12.27 -28.67
N SER A 138 -24.59 11.85 -29.87
CA SER A 138 -25.73 12.43 -30.59
C SER A 138 -26.59 11.33 -31.22
N ARG A 139 -27.67 10.97 -30.49
CA ARG A 139 -28.85 10.19 -30.89
C ARG A 139 -28.62 8.77 -31.42
#